data_AF-A0A6A6TZU8-F1
#
_entry.id   AF-A0A6A6TZU8-F1
#
_cell.length_a   1.000
_cell.length_b   1.000
_cell.length_c   1.000
_cell.angle_alpha   90.00
_cell.angle_beta   90.00
_cell.angle_gamma   90.00
#
_symmetry.space_group_name_H-M   'P 1'
#
loop_
_entity.id
_entity.type
_entity.pdbx_description
1 polymer ?
#
loop_
_entity_poly.entity_id
_entity_poly.type
_entity_poly.pdbx_seq_one_letter_code
_entity_poly.pdbx_strand_id
1 'polypeptide(L)'
;MHLPLTILALLPLLTTAFLLPRQPLPPYFILAGDSTTAKSNGQTGGWGDGFLALLAPPAAGINLGHNGRTTASFRHPDWDNVIAEIKNHTAKASVYVTIQFGHNDKNTERSGVSEAQFRTNLEALAGEVKSAGATPVCF
;
A
#
# COMPACT_ATOMS: atom_id res chain seq x y z
N MET A 1 -34.81 -65.07 30.04
CA MET A 1 -33.63 -64.20 30.23
C MET A 1 -33.29 -63.55 28.89
N HIS A 2 -33.76 -62.32 28.65
CA HIS A 2 -33.33 -61.51 27.50
C HIS A 2 -33.25 -60.06 27.97
N LEU A 3 -32.06 -59.46 27.98
CA LEU A 3 -31.84 -58.03 28.15
C LEU A 3 -31.67 -57.40 26.76
N PRO A 4 -32.33 -56.28 26.42
CA PRO A 4 -32.00 -55.56 25.20
C PRO A 4 -30.84 -54.59 25.47
N LEU A 5 -29.80 -54.70 24.66
CA LEU A 5 -28.63 -53.83 24.65
C LEU A 5 -29.02 -52.49 24.00
N THR A 6 -29.19 -51.44 24.79
CA THR A 6 -29.43 -50.08 24.27
C THR A 6 -28.11 -49.44 23.90
N ILE A 7 -27.79 -49.38 22.60
CA ILE A 7 -26.62 -48.67 22.08
C ILE A 7 -26.95 -47.17 22.11
N LEU A 8 -26.31 -46.43 23.01
CA LEU A 8 -26.35 -44.97 23.04
C LEU A 8 -25.45 -44.44 21.91
N ALA A 9 -26.06 -44.08 20.77
CA ALA A 9 -25.33 -43.46 19.67
C ALA A 9 -24.95 -42.01 20.04
N LEU A 10 -23.65 -41.78 20.24
CA LEU A 10 -23.10 -40.44 20.44
C LEU A 10 -23.03 -39.73 19.07
N LEU A 11 -23.98 -38.83 18.78
CA LEU A 11 -23.92 -37.99 17.58
C LEU A 11 -22.76 -36.98 17.71
N PRO A 12 -21.81 -36.91 16.75
CA PRO A 12 -20.85 -35.82 16.73
C PRO A 12 -21.59 -34.53 16.36
N LEU A 13 -21.57 -33.55 17.25
CA LEU A 13 -22.09 -32.22 16.98
C LEU A 13 -21.18 -31.57 15.91
N LEU A 14 -21.56 -31.68 14.65
CA LEU A 14 -20.89 -30.97 13.55
C LEU A 14 -21.17 -29.48 13.73
N THR A 15 -20.26 -28.76 14.39
CA THR A 15 -20.29 -27.30 14.41
C THR A 15 -19.87 -26.81 13.03
N THR A 16 -20.83 -26.54 12.16
CA THR A 16 -20.60 -25.72 10.98
C THR A 16 -20.24 -24.32 11.45
N ALA A 17 -18.93 -24.00 11.43
CA ALA A 17 -18.49 -22.63 11.59
C ALA A 17 -19.07 -21.83 10.43
N PHE A 18 -20.06 -20.98 10.72
CA PHE A 18 -20.55 -20.00 9.76
C PHE A 18 -19.39 -19.04 9.44
N LEU A 19 -18.82 -19.19 8.25
CA LEU A 19 -17.91 -18.20 7.67
C LEU A 19 -18.73 -16.94 7.39
N LEU A 20 -18.79 -16.03 8.36
CA LEU A 20 -19.32 -14.69 8.11
C LEU A 20 -18.44 -14.03 7.04
N PRO A 21 -19.03 -13.39 6.02
CA PRO A 21 -18.24 -12.65 5.03
C PRO A 21 -17.41 -11.60 5.77
N ARG A 22 -16.08 -11.66 5.59
CA ARG A 22 -15.17 -10.66 6.16
C ARG A 22 -15.56 -9.31 5.55
N GLN A 23 -15.99 -8.38 6.39
CA GLN A 23 -16.20 -6.99 5.98
C GLN A 23 -14.91 -6.49 5.31
N PRO A 24 -14.98 -5.86 4.13
CA PRO A 24 -13.80 -5.37 3.45
C PRO A 24 -13.04 -4.39 4.36
N LEU A 25 -11.72 -4.56 4.43
CA LEU A 25 -10.88 -3.67 5.24
C LEU A 25 -10.96 -2.25 4.68
N PRO A 26 -11.01 -1.21 5.54
CA PRO A 26 -11.04 0.18 5.08
C PRO A 26 -9.81 0.49 4.22
N PRO A 27 -9.93 1.35 3.19
CA PRO A 27 -8.80 1.71 2.35
C PRO A 27 -7.81 2.60 3.11
N TYR A 28 -6.52 2.37 2.90
CA TYR A 28 -5.45 3.21 3.43
C TYR A 28 -4.48 3.57 2.30
N PHE A 29 -4.26 4.87 2.09
CA PHE A 29 -3.44 5.37 0.98
C PHE A 29 -2.07 5.84 1.48
N ILE A 30 -0.99 5.31 0.91
CA ILE A 30 0.37 5.76 1.15
C ILE A 30 0.82 6.46 -0.13
N LEU A 31 1.11 7.76 -0.06
CA LEU A 31 1.46 8.53 -1.24
C LEU A 31 2.97 8.65 -1.37
N ALA A 32 3.58 7.93 -2.31
CA ALA A 32 5.00 8.05 -2.65
C ALA A 32 5.17 8.82 -3.97
N GLY A 33 6.10 9.77 -3.98
CA GLY A 33 6.39 10.52 -5.19
C GLY A 33 7.32 11.71 -4.99
N ASP A 34 7.50 12.47 -6.07
CA ASP A 34 8.33 13.67 -6.08
C ASP A 34 7.60 14.93 -5.56
N SER A 35 8.11 16.11 -5.91
CA SER A 35 7.52 17.41 -5.54
C SER A 35 6.06 17.58 -5.94
N THR A 36 5.60 16.88 -6.97
CA THR A 36 4.22 16.97 -7.43
C THR A 36 3.27 16.14 -6.55
N THR A 37 3.78 15.27 -5.68
CA THR A 37 3.02 14.56 -4.63
C THR A 37 3.27 15.16 -3.25
N ALA A 38 4.49 15.67 -3.01
CA ALA A 38 4.99 16.13 -1.73
C ALA A 38 4.12 17.19 -1.04
N LYS A 39 4.23 17.23 0.29
CA LYS A 39 3.61 18.26 1.13
C LYS A 39 4.06 19.64 0.70
N SER A 40 3.17 20.61 0.85
CA SER A 40 3.52 22.01 0.57
C SER A 40 4.61 22.50 1.53
N ASN A 41 5.62 23.17 0.97
CA ASN A 41 6.64 23.87 1.75
C ASN A 41 6.38 25.40 1.81
N GLY A 42 5.18 25.84 1.43
CA GLY A 42 4.80 27.26 1.36
C GLY A 42 5.16 27.96 0.03
N GLN A 43 5.92 27.30 -0.85
CA GLN A 43 6.30 27.84 -2.17
C GLN A 43 5.83 26.91 -3.30
N THR A 44 5.93 25.60 -3.08
CA THR A 44 5.50 24.55 -3.99
C THR A 44 4.78 23.47 -3.20
N GLY A 45 3.78 22.83 -3.79
CA GLY A 45 3.06 21.72 -3.16
C GLY A 45 2.47 20.79 -4.21
N GLY A 46 2.42 19.52 -3.86
CA GLY A 46 1.85 18.47 -4.68
C GLY A 46 0.35 18.27 -4.45
N TRP A 47 -0.23 17.36 -5.22
CA TRP A 47 -1.65 16.99 -5.12
C TRP A 47 -1.96 16.17 -3.85
N GLY A 48 -0.95 15.57 -3.20
CA GLY A 48 -1.12 14.52 -2.20
C GLY A 48 -1.96 14.92 -0.98
N ASP A 49 -1.66 16.05 -0.33
CA ASP A 49 -2.42 16.50 0.84
C ASP A 49 -3.85 16.88 0.47
N GLY A 50 -4.06 17.42 -0.72
CA GLY A 50 -5.40 17.71 -1.25
C GLY A 50 -6.22 16.44 -1.46
N PHE A 51 -5.62 15.38 -2.01
CA PHE A 51 -6.27 14.08 -2.12
C PHE A 51 -6.64 13.49 -0.75
N LEU A 52 -5.72 13.52 0.21
CA LEU A 52 -5.98 12.99 1.56
C LEU A 52 -7.08 13.76 2.28
N ALA A 53 -7.18 15.08 2.08
CA ALA A 53 -8.23 15.91 2.67
C ALA A 53 -9.64 15.59 2.14
N LEU A 54 -9.76 14.93 0.98
CA LEU A 54 -11.02 14.53 0.37
C LEU A 54 -11.47 13.12 0.76
N LEU A 55 -10.66 12.37 1.52
CA LEU A 55 -11.01 11.02 1.94
C LEU A 55 -12.16 11.03 2.95
N ALA A 56 -13.20 10.24 2.68
CA ALA A 56 -14.31 10.03 3.60
C ALA A 56 -13.99 8.88 4.58
N PRO A 57 -14.22 9.03 5.89
CA PRO A 57 -14.06 7.92 6.84
C PRO A 57 -14.86 6.67 6.42
N PRO A 58 -14.32 5.46 6.61
CA PRO A 58 -13.09 5.13 7.35
C PRO A 58 -11.80 5.17 6.50
N ALA A 59 -11.82 5.74 5.29
CA ALA A 59 -10.61 5.89 4.49
C ALA A 59 -9.63 6.85 5.16
N ALA A 60 -8.34 6.52 5.09
CA ALA A 60 -7.27 7.35 5.63
C ALA A 60 -6.01 7.22 4.76
N GLY A 61 -4.98 7.99 5.08
CA GLY A 61 -3.71 7.85 4.40
C GLY A 61 -2.64 8.78 4.93
N ILE A 62 -1.46 8.69 4.31
CA ILE A 62 -0.29 9.47 4.64
C ILE A 62 0.44 9.90 3.37
N ASN A 63 0.86 11.17 3.34
CA ASN A 63 1.67 11.71 2.27
C ASN A 63 3.15 11.58 2.63
N LEU A 64 3.86 10.74 1.89
CA LEU A 64 5.31 10.51 1.96
C LEU A 64 6.04 11.04 0.72
N GLY A 65 5.39 11.89 -0.09
CA GLY A 65 6.02 12.56 -1.22
C GLY A 65 7.15 13.48 -0.74
N HIS A 66 8.26 13.49 -1.48
CA HIS A 66 9.45 14.25 -1.13
C HIS A 66 9.93 15.07 -2.34
N ASN A 67 10.02 16.38 -2.14
CA ASN A 67 10.48 17.33 -3.14
C ASN A 67 11.83 16.94 -3.78
N GLY A 68 11.92 17.07 -5.11
CA GLY A 68 13.16 16.90 -5.86
C GLY A 68 13.64 15.45 -6.04
N ARG A 69 12.87 14.45 -5.58
CA ARG A 69 13.24 13.04 -5.74
C ARG A 69 13.01 12.52 -7.15
N THR A 70 13.96 11.71 -7.60
CA THR A 70 13.86 10.77 -8.72
C THR A 70 13.51 9.37 -8.21
N THR A 71 13.14 8.45 -9.10
CA THR A 71 12.96 7.03 -8.76
C THR A 71 14.18 6.42 -8.07
N ALA A 72 15.39 6.82 -8.50
CA ALA A 72 16.64 6.35 -7.90
C ALA A 72 16.90 6.96 -6.52
N SER A 73 16.75 8.28 -6.37
CA SER A 73 17.06 8.97 -5.10
C SER A 73 16.02 8.73 -4.01
N PHE A 74 14.79 8.36 -4.36
CA PHE A 74 13.74 8.03 -3.38
C PHE A 74 14.01 6.70 -2.66
N ARG A 75 14.87 5.83 -3.23
CA ARG A 75 15.20 4.51 -2.66
C ARG A 75 15.74 4.58 -1.24
N HIS A 76 16.42 5.66 -0.87
CA HIS A 76 16.91 5.84 0.49
C HIS A 76 17.01 7.34 0.85
N PRO A 77 16.45 7.77 2.00
CA PRO A 77 15.77 6.97 3.03
C PRO A 77 14.25 6.83 2.83
N ASP A 78 13.66 7.48 1.83
CA ASP A 78 12.21 7.66 1.76
C ASP A 78 11.44 6.34 1.56
N TRP A 79 11.97 5.41 0.76
CA TRP A 79 11.30 4.14 0.47
C TRP A 79 11.18 3.21 1.68
N ASP A 80 12.13 3.25 2.61
CA ASP A 80 12.07 2.46 3.84
C ASP A 80 10.83 2.82 4.67
N ASN A 81 10.46 4.11 4.69
CA ASN A 81 9.25 4.58 5.36
C ASN A 81 7.98 4.07 4.67
N VAL A 82 7.96 4.01 3.33
CA VAL A 82 6.83 3.45 2.58
C VAL A 82 6.62 1.98 2.94
N ILE A 83 7.67 1.17 2.92
CA ILE A 83 7.58 -0.26 3.25
C ILE A 83 7.19 -0.49 4.72
N ALA A 84 7.73 0.32 5.63
CA ALA A 84 7.33 0.28 7.04
C ALA A 84 5.82 0.55 7.20
N GLU A 85 5.31 1.56 6.48
CA GLU A 85 3.91 1.95 6.58
C GLU A 85 2.96 0.90 6.00
N ILE A 86 3.34 0.24 4.90
CA ILE A 86 2.61 -0.92 4.37
C ILE A 86 2.49 -1.99 5.45
N LYS A 87 3.62 -2.41 6.05
CA LYS A 87 3.64 -3.47 7.07
C LYS A 87 2.79 -3.14 8.29
N ASN A 88 2.73 -1.86 8.67
CA ASN A 88 1.93 -1.39 9.81
C ASN A 88 0.41 -1.42 9.55
N HIS A 89 -0.02 -1.47 8.29
CA HIS A 89 -1.42 -1.27 7.90
C HIS A 89 -2.08 -2.46 7.21
N THR A 90 -1.34 -3.35 6.53
CA THR A 90 -1.94 -4.44 5.74
C THR A 90 -2.77 -5.44 6.55
N ALA A 91 -2.53 -5.58 7.86
CA ALA A 91 -3.35 -6.43 8.73
C ALA A 91 -4.76 -5.86 9.00
N LYS A 92 -4.93 -4.53 8.89
CA LYS A 92 -6.13 -3.78 9.32
C LYS A 92 -6.77 -2.92 8.22
N ALA A 93 -6.11 -2.76 7.08
CA ALA A 93 -6.55 -1.92 5.97
C ALA A 93 -6.23 -2.55 4.60
N SER A 94 -7.01 -2.19 3.59
CA SER A 94 -6.65 -2.41 2.18
C SER A 94 -5.68 -1.31 1.76
N VAL A 95 -4.38 -1.62 1.71
CA VAL A 95 -3.34 -0.62 1.49
C VAL A 95 -3.09 -0.40 0.00
N TYR A 96 -3.15 0.87 -0.43
CA TYR A 96 -2.81 1.34 -1.77
C TYR A 96 -1.60 2.26 -1.69
N VAL A 97 -0.63 2.07 -2.57
CA VAL A 97 0.56 2.91 -2.65
C VAL A 97 0.59 3.61 -4.00
N THR A 98 0.46 4.93 -4.00
CA THR A 98 0.69 5.69 -5.23
C THR A 98 2.19 5.79 -5.47
N ILE A 99 2.62 5.54 -6.70
CA ILE A 99 4.01 5.65 -7.13
C ILE A 99 4.01 6.67 -8.27
N GLN A 100 4.36 7.91 -7.96
CA GLN A 100 4.33 9.00 -8.93
C GLN A 100 5.70 9.68 -9.01
N PHE A 101 6.40 9.41 -10.11
CA PHE A 101 7.75 9.89 -10.40
C PHE A 101 7.91 10.15 -11.89
N GLY A 102 9.02 10.76 -12.27
CA GLY A 102 9.35 11.02 -13.68
C GLY A 102 9.62 12.50 -13.97
N HIS A 103 9.08 13.43 -13.16
CA HIS A 103 9.32 14.86 -13.39
C HIS A 103 10.80 15.22 -13.26
N ASN A 104 11.48 14.63 -12.28
CA ASN A 104 12.92 14.82 -12.08
C ASN A 104 13.74 13.85 -12.92
N ASP A 105 13.28 12.60 -13.10
CA ASP A 105 14.00 11.57 -13.85
C ASP A 105 14.21 11.97 -15.33
N LYS A 106 13.22 12.65 -15.95
CA LYS A 106 13.26 13.04 -17.38
C LYS A 106 14.47 13.89 -17.80
N ASN A 107 15.09 14.58 -16.85
CA ASN A 107 16.30 15.34 -17.12
C ASN A 107 17.52 14.46 -16.78
N THR A 108 17.85 13.54 -17.70
CA THR A 108 18.91 12.54 -17.53
C THR A 108 20.26 13.16 -17.13
N GLU A 109 20.63 14.30 -17.72
CA GLU A 109 21.91 14.97 -17.42
C GLU A 109 21.98 15.44 -15.96
N ARG A 110 20.86 15.93 -15.42
CA ARG A 110 20.77 16.39 -14.04
C ARG A 110 20.50 15.25 -13.04
N SER A 111 19.67 14.28 -13.44
CA SER A 111 19.15 13.23 -12.56
C SER A 111 20.10 12.03 -12.47
N GLY A 112 20.90 11.79 -13.51
CA GLY A 112 21.68 10.56 -13.65
C GLY A 112 20.83 9.31 -13.92
N VAL A 113 19.52 9.47 -14.16
CA VAL A 113 18.57 8.38 -14.40
C VAL A 113 18.26 8.32 -15.89
N SER A 114 18.73 7.28 -16.57
CA SER A 114 18.33 6.96 -17.94
C SER A 114 16.88 6.45 -18.01
N GLU A 115 16.27 6.49 -19.18
CA GLU A 115 14.91 5.95 -19.38
C GLU A 115 14.81 4.46 -19.01
N ALA A 116 15.85 3.67 -19.34
CA ALA A 116 15.91 2.26 -18.97
C ALA A 116 15.94 2.08 -17.44
N GLN A 117 16.76 2.88 -16.74
CA GLN A 117 16.80 2.86 -15.27
C GLN A 117 15.49 3.33 -14.66
N PHE A 118 14.86 4.37 -15.20
CA PHE A 118 13.55 4.83 -14.75
C PHE A 118 12.51 3.70 -14.80
N ARG A 119 12.42 2.99 -15.94
CA ARG A 119 11.52 1.84 -16.10
C ARG A 119 11.83 0.73 -15.08
N THR A 120 13.09 0.31 -14.99
CA THR A 120 13.51 -0.73 -14.04
C THR A 120 13.22 -0.33 -12.60
N ASN A 121 13.45 0.93 -12.23
CA ASN A 121 13.17 1.42 -10.89
C ASN A 121 11.67 1.40 -10.60
N LEU A 122 10.81 1.87 -11.52
CA LEU A 122 9.35 1.82 -11.32
C LEU A 122 8.83 0.38 -11.18
N GLU A 123 9.32 -0.54 -12.00
CA GLU A 123 8.99 -1.96 -11.92
C GLU A 123 9.39 -2.55 -10.56
N ALA A 124 10.59 -2.20 -10.07
CA ALA A 124 11.06 -2.63 -8.75
C ALA A 124 10.19 -2.07 -7.62
N LEU A 125 9.91 -0.75 -7.62
CA LEU A 125 9.06 -0.10 -6.62
C LEU A 125 7.66 -0.75 -6.57
N ALA A 126 7.02 -0.94 -7.73
CA ALA A 126 5.71 -1.59 -7.80
C ALA A 126 5.77 -3.08 -7.38
N GLY A 127 6.86 -3.77 -7.74
CA GLY A 127 7.12 -5.15 -7.32
C GLY A 127 7.20 -5.28 -5.79
N GLU A 128 7.96 -4.40 -5.14
CA GLU A 128 8.15 -4.42 -3.70
C GLU A 128 6.88 -4.07 -2.92
N VAL A 129 6.06 -3.14 -3.42
CA VAL A 129 4.72 -2.87 -2.86
C VAL A 129 3.86 -4.11 -2.88
N LYS A 130 3.82 -4.83 -4.03
CA LYS A 130 3.09 -6.09 -4.16
C LYS A 130 3.63 -7.15 -3.20
N SER A 131 4.95 -7.31 -3.13
CA SER A 131 5.59 -8.26 -2.22
C SER A 131 5.33 -7.94 -0.74
N ALA A 132 5.12 -6.68 -0.38
CA ALA A 132 4.75 -6.25 0.96
C ALA A 132 3.25 -6.40 1.29
N GLY A 133 2.43 -6.85 0.33
CA GLY A 133 1.00 -7.11 0.52
C GLY A 133 0.09 -5.90 0.26
N ALA A 134 0.58 -4.87 -0.42
CA ALA A 134 -0.20 -3.70 -0.83
C ALA A 134 -0.42 -3.65 -2.35
N THR A 135 -1.33 -2.78 -2.79
CA THR A 135 -1.62 -2.56 -4.21
C THR A 135 -0.90 -1.32 -4.73
N PRO A 136 0.04 -1.43 -5.69
CA PRO A 136 0.66 -0.27 -6.31
C PRO A 136 -0.30 0.39 -7.30
N VAL A 137 -0.29 1.71 -7.34
CA VAL A 137 -0.97 2.53 -8.35
C VAL A 137 0.07 3.46 -8.96
N CYS A 138 0.45 3.20 -10.21
CA CYS A 138 1.49 3.96 -10.91
C CYS A 138 0.85 5.02 -11.81
N PHE A 139 1.45 6.21 -11.85
CA PHE A 139 1.02 7.34 -12.68
C PHE A 139 2.23 7.94 -13.40
#